data_AF-A0A7K1Y2C8-F1
#
_entry.id   AF-A0A7K1Y2C8-F1
#
_cell.length_a   1.000
_cell.length_b   1.000
_cell.length_c   1.000
_cell.angle_alpha   90.00
_cell.angle_beta   90.00
_cell.angle_gamma   90.00
#
_symmetry.space_group_name_H-M   'P 1'
#
loop_
_entity.id
_entity.type
_entity.pdbx_description
1 polymer ?
#
loop_
_entity_poly.entity_id
_entity_poly.type
_entity_poly.pdbx_seq_one_letter_code
_entity_poly.pdbx_strand_id
1 'polypeptide(L)'
;MSAANNAYGKRNLFLILFKKIVYLIFRGVKSLFKKRQGPGTIVLYRTSSQEEFSDYLSKLTWFIPDEDQLANTVMVCDAVYGLSKPSPYLSEVAPPPNAPKVKLVNDPEVKVLLTNSSIILLTHFRDIFNLNVLKNIGKIEIVDPYFFSYVESITWQNLFFNAMSSDQVTYYREFSLANFKQMSKDLGTKNSAVCFVTGPSFDTYKQYDLSSFDLKIICNSVVKNEEFLEYVGGADILAFADPVFHFGPSKYAASFREQMVKIVKKYHCYVFVPIKALPLILKEVAGLEHLFIGIDYVKKGFNFPSAENLSIKDNGNVLTNLMLPLSSVFATSIYIFGADGRNKSESYFWNHSKSAQFGDLMETAFQTHPSFFRDRVYTEYYDQHCKTVEELLQFGRDRGKDYHTITPSFIPALTGIKTDDYNR
;
A
#
# COMPACT_ATOMS: atom_id res chain seq x y z
N MET A 1 10.82 9.31 -22.14
CA MET A 1 9.36 9.11 -22.07
C MET A 1 9.11 8.05 -21.00
N SER A 2 8.28 8.30 -19.99
CA SER A 2 8.09 7.35 -18.89
C SER A 2 7.43 6.05 -19.39
N ALA A 3 7.81 4.92 -18.82
CA ALA A 3 7.25 3.61 -19.17
C ALA A 3 5.71 3.58 -19.09
N ALA A 4 5.10 4.37 -18.19
CA ALA A 4 3.65 4.47 -18.06
C ALA A 4 2.95 5.23 -19.21
N ASN A 5 3.60 6.24 -19.82
CA ASN A 5 3.06 6.89 -21.02
C ASN A 5 3.16 5.99 -22.26
N ASN A 6 4.15 5.09 -22.29
CA ASN A 6 4.25 4.05 -23.31
C ASN A 6 3.20 2.94 -23.10
N ALA A 7 2.88 2.58 -21.85
CA ALA A 7 1.96 1.48 -21.55
C ALA A 7 0.48 1.79 -21.87
N TYR A 8 0.02 3.03 -21.69
CA TYR A 8 -1.42 3.36 -21.83
C TYR A 8 -1.76 4.55 -22.73
N GLY A 9 -0.78 5.15 -23.43
CA GLY A 9 -1.01 6.23 -24.39
C GLY A 9 -1.56 7.53 -23.78
N LYS A 10 -2.22 8.36 -24.61
CA LYS A 10 -2.84 9.62 -24.15
C LYS A 10 -4.03 9.34 -23.22
N ARG A 11 -4.05 9.96 -22.05
CA ARG A 11 -5.12 9.80 -21.05
C ARG A 11 -6.43 10.41 -21.53
N ASN A 12 -7.52 9.65 -21.39
CA ASN A 12 -8.87 10.15 -21.59
C ASN A 12 -9.41 10.77 -20.28
N LEU A 13 -9.14 12.06 -20.08
CA LEU A 13 -9.53 12.79 -18.86
C LEU A 13 -11.04 12.78 -18.61
N PHE A 14 -11.85 12.82 -19.68
CA PHE A 14 -13.31 12.75 -19.57
C PHE A 14 -13.76 11.41 -18.98
N LEU A 15 -13.22 10.30 -19.49
CA LEU A 15 -13.52 8.97 -18.97
C LEU A 15 -13.07 8.79 -17.51
N ILE A 16 -11.91 9.33 -17.15
CA ILE A 16 -11.39 9.31 -15.77
C ILE A 16 -12.33 10.08 -14.84
N LEU A 17 -12.78 11.27 -15.25
CA LEU A 17 -13.72 12.08 -14.48
C LEU A 17 -15.07 11.36 -14.32
N PHE A 18 -15.60 10.77 -15.39
CA PHE A 18 -16.83 9.98 -15.34
C PHE A 18 -16.72 8.82 -14.33
N LYS A 19 -15.63 8.05 -14.39
CA LYS A 19 -15.35 6.96 -13.43
C LYS A 19 -15.24 7.45 -12.00
N LYS A 20 -14.60 8.60 -11.76
CA LYS A 20 -14.53 9.24 -10.44
C LYS A 20 -15.92 9.57 -9.90
N ILE A 21 -16.79 10.17 -10.72
CA ILE A 21 -18.18 10.50 -10.34
C ILE A 21 -18.96 9.23 -10.01
N VAL A 22 -18.91 8.22 -10.88
CA VAL A 22 -19.57 6.93 -10.68
C VAL A 22 -19.09 6.27 -9.38
N TYR A 23 -17.79 6.28 -9.10
CA TYR A 23 -17.23 5.76 -7.85
C TYR A 23 -17.71 6.53 -6.62
N LEU A 24 -17.79 7.86 -6.68
CA LEU A 24 -18.29 8.68 -5.58
C LEU A 24 -19.77 8.38 -5.28
N ILE A 25 -20.60 8.24 -6.32
CA ILE A 25 -22.01 7.85 -6.18
C ILE A 25 -22.11 6.45 -5.57
N PHE A 26 -21.39 5.47 -6.14
CA PHE A 26 -21.35 4.10 -5.63
C PHE A 26 -20.96 4.07 -4.15
N ARG A 27 -19.90 4.77 -3.77
CA ARG A 27 -19.42 4.84 -2.39
C ARG A 27 -20.46 5.48 -1.46
N GLY A 28 -21.11 6.56 -1.91
CA GLY A 28 -22.17 7.23 -1.18
C GLY A 28 -23.34 6.28 -0.91
N VAL A 29 -23.87 5.64 -1.95
CA VAL A 29 -24.96 4.66 -1.84
C VAL A 29 -24.54 3.49 -0.95
N LYS A 30 -23.40 2.86 -1.22
CA LYS A 30 -22.87 1.75 -0.42
C LYS A 30 -22.78 2.11 1.06
N SER A 31 -22.34 3.32 1.41
CA SER A 31 -22.21 3.74 2.82
C SER A 31 -23.54 3.76 3.58
N LEU A 32 -24.66 4.01 2.90
CA LEU A 32 -26.00 3.96 3.50
C LEU A 32 -26.45 2.54 3.85
N PHE A 33 -25.92 1.53 3.14
CA PHE A 33 -26.28 0.12 3.32
C PHE A 33 -25.17 -0.71 3.99
N LYS A 34 -24.01 -0.10 4.25
CA LYS A 34 -22.84 -0.82 4.76
C LYS A 34 -23.08 -1.23 6.21
N LYS A 35 -23.15 -2.54 6.43
CA LYS A 35 -23.01 -3.14 7.76
C LYS A 35 -21.55 -3.58 7.93
N ARG A 36 -21.05 -3.60 9.17
CA ARG A 36 -19.72 -4.17 9.44
C ARG A 36 -19.75 -5.62 8.99
N GLN A 37 -18.89 -5.96 8.05
CA GLN A 37 -18.73 -7.33 7.59
C GLN A 37 -17.88 -8.06 8.63
N GLY A 38 -18.30 -9.28 8.95
CA GLY A 38 -17.56 -10.21 9.80
C GLY A 38 -17.17 -11.44 8.99
N PRO A 39 -16.64 -12.47 9.66
CA PRO A 39 -16.30 -13.73 9.01
C PRO A 39 -17.53 -14.31 8.33
N GLY A 40 -17.33 -14.86 7.15
CA GLY A 40 -18.38 -15.52 6.39
C GLY A 40 -18.03 -15.66 4.92
N THR A 41 -19.01 -16.03 4.12
CA THR A 41 -18.78 -16.41 2.73
C THR A 41 -18.36 -15.21 1.88
N ILE A 42 -17.24 -15.35 1.16
CA ILE A 42 -16.80 -14.39 0.15
C ILE A 42 -17.27 -14.91 -1.21
N VAL A 43 -17.99 -14.08 -1.97
CA VAL A 43 -18.47 -14.44 -3.31
C VAL A 43 -17.68 -13.64 -4.34
N LEU A 44 -16.92 -14.31 -5.20
CA LEU A 44 -16.37 -13.68 -6.40
C LEU A 44 -17.39 -13.81 -7.53
N TYR A 45 -17.97 -12.68 -7.90
CA TYR A 45 -19.11 -12.64 -8.80
C TYR A 45 -18.65 -12.57 -10.25
N ARG A 46 -18.84 -13.69 -10.94
CA ARG A 46 -18.72 -13.89 -12.38
C ARG A 46 -17.30 -13.74 -12.92
N THR A 47 -16.91 -14.65 -13.79
CA THR A 47 -15.72 -14.55 -14.63
C THR A 47 -16.12 -14.87 -16.06
N SER A 48 -15.54 -14.18 -17.03
CA SER A 48 -15.93 -14.24 -18.44
C SER A 48 -15.04 -15.20 -19.26
N SER A 49 -13.89 -15.60 -18.72
CA SER A 49 -12.96 -16.52 -19.38
C SER A 49 -12.20 -17.41 -18.39
N GLN A 50 -11.60 -18.49 -18.92
CA GLN A 50 -10.74 -19.39 -18.14
C GLN A 50 -9.47 -18.70 -17.61
N GLU A 51 -8.91 -17.79 -18.40
CA GLU A 51 -7.73 -17.01 -18.02
C GLU A 51 -8.06 -16.06 -16.86
N GLU A 52 -9.17 -15.32 -16.98
CA GLU A 52 -9.66 -14.43 -15.92
C GLU A 52 -9.97 -15.20 -14.64
N PHE A 53 -10.62 -16.36 -14.76
CA PHE A 53 -10.86 -17.26 -13.64
C PHE A 53 -9.56 -17.64 -12.92
N SER A 54 -8.54 -18.06 -13.67
CA SER A 54 -7.26 -18.49 -13.12
C SER A 54 -6.48 -17.32 -12.48
N ASP A 55 -6.56 -16.12 -13.04
CA ASP A 55 -5.96 -14.90 -12.48
C ASP A 55 -6.62 -14.53 -11.13
N TYR A 56 -7.96 -14.51 -11.08
CA TYR A 56 -8.68 -14.20 -9.84
C TYR A 56 -8.50 -15.25 -8.75
N LEU A 57 -8.47 -16.54 -9.10
CA LEU A 57 -8.17 -17.61 -8.15
C LEU A 57 -6.76 -17.45 -7.56
N SER A 58 -5.79 -17.10 -8.39
CA SER A 58 -4.41 -16.84 -7.94
C SER A 58 -4.34 -15.62 -7.02
N LYS A 59 -5.05 -14.54 -7.35
CA LYS A 59 -5.17 -13.35 -6.48
C LYS A 59 -5.85 -13.69 -5.15
N LEU A 60 -6.96 -14.43 -5.16
CA LEU A 60 -7.66 -14.86 -3.94
C LEU A 60 -6.76 -15.67 -3.03
N THR A 61 -6.03 -16.63 -3.60
CA THR A 61 -5.05 -17.45 -2.89
C THR A 61 -3.99 -16.59 -2.20
N TRP A 62 -3.51 -15.56 -2.89
CA TRP A 62 -2.54 -14.62 -2.32
C TRP A 62 -3.14 -13.76 -1.21
N PHE A 63 -4.28 -13.12 -1.47
CA PHE A 63 -4.89 -12.15 -0.55
C PHE A 63 -5.69 -12.80 0.59
N ILE A 64 -5.93 -14.10 0.57
CA ILE A 64 -6.57 -14.86 1.64
C ILE A 64 -5.69 -16.09 1.94
N PRO A 65 -4.56 -15.89 2.63
CA PRO A 65 -3.59 -16.95 2.90
C PRO A 65 -4.07 -17.96 3.97
N ASP A 66 -5.18 -17.68 4.65
CA ASP A 66 -5.77 -18.56 5.65
C ASP A 66 -6.68 -19.60 4.97
N GLU A 67 -6.37 -20.88 5.16
CA GLU A 67 -7.08 -21.97 4.46
C GLU A 67 -8.57 -22.05 4.83
N ASP A 68 -8.94 -21.75 6.07
CA ASP A 68 -10.32 -21.85 6.53
C ASP A 68 -11.15 -20.68 5.99
N GLN A 69 -10.56 -19.48 5.94
CA GLN A 69 -11.21 -18.35 5.27
C GLN A 69 -11.29 -18.55 3.75
N LEU A 70 -10.25 -19.11 3.14
CA LEU A 70 -10.24 -19.42 1.70
C LEU A 70 -11.32 -20.47 1.37
N ALA A 71 -11.52 -21.47 2.24
CA ALA A 71 -12.58 -22.47 2.10
C ALA A 71 -14.00 -21.89 2.13
N ASN A 72 -14.16 -20.72 2.73
CA ASN A 72 -15.42 -19.97 2.74
C ASN A 72 -15.58 -19.09 1.49
N THR A 73 -14.76 -19.27 0.45
CA THR A 73 -14.87 -18.53 -0.81
C THR A 73 -15.65 -19.32 -1.86
N VAL A 74 -16.57 -18.65 -2.52
CA VAL A 74 -17.40 -19.18 -3.62
C VAL A 74 -17.12 -18.37 -4.87
N MET A 75 -16.79 -19.05 -5.97
CA MET A 75 -16.62 -18.41 -7.28
C MET A 75 -17.83 -18.75 -8.16
N VAL A 76 -18.46 -17.71 -8.68
CA VAL A 76 -19.55 -17.82 -9.65
C VAL A 76 -18.95 -17.77 -11.04
N CYS A 77 -19.22 -18.77 -11.87
CA CYS A 77 -18.72 -18.84 -13.24
C CYS A 77 -19.85 -19.13 -14.21
N ASP A 78 -19.80 -18.53 -15.41
CA ASP A 78 -20.79 -18.79 -16.46
C ASP A 78 -20.62 -20.20 -17.08
N ALA A 79 -19.41 -20.76 -16.97
CA ALA A 79 -19.05 -22.09 -17.41
C ALA A 79 -18.10 -22.77 -16.39
N VAL A 80 -18.04 -24.10 -16.41
CA VAL A 80 -17.02 -24.84 -15.68
C VAL A 80 -15.69 -24.65 -16.43
N TYR A 81 -14.79 -23.86 -15.85
CA TYR A 81 -13.45 -23.66 -16.39
C TYR A 81 -12.46 -24.67 -15.77
N GLY A 82 -11.59 -25.26 -16.58
CA GLY A 82 -10.40 -25.93 -16.06
C GLY A 82 -9.39 -24.91 -15.54
N LEU A 83 -8.42 -25.33 -14.74
CA LEU A 83 -7.30 -24.45 -14.38
C LEU A 83 -6.41 -24.22 -15.60
N SER A 84 -6.16 -22.95 -15.95
CA SER A 84 -5.09 -22.58 -16.89
C SER A 84 -3.89 -22.02 -16.13
N LYS A 85 -2.76 -21.85 -16.83
CA LYS A 85 -1.62 -21.14 -16.25
C LYS A 85 -2.06 -19.71 -15.87
N PRO A 86 -1.76 -19.21 -14.66
CA PRO A 86 -2.06 -17.83 -14.30
C PRO A 86 -1.24 -16.86 -15.15
N SER A 87 -1.63 -15.58 -15.08
CA SER A 87 -0.94 -14.49 -15.75
C SER A 87 0.57 -14.50 -15.46
N PRO A 88 1.43 -14.38 -16.49
CA PRO A 88 2.89 -14.46 -16.32
C PRO A 88 3.49 -13.27 -15.53
N TYR A 89 2.68 -12.26 -15.23
CA TYR A 89 3.06 -11.07 -14.46
C TYR A 89 2.92 -11.28 -12.95
N LEU A 90 2.12 -12.27 -12.54
CA LEU A 90 2.07 -12.71 -11.16
C LEU A 90 3.39 -13.41 -10.81
N SER A 91 3.82 -13.25 -9.56
CA SER A 91 4.84 -14.13 -9.01
C SER A 91 4.36 -15.57 -9.08
N GLU A 92 5.29 -16.52 -9.22
CA GLU A 92 4.98 -17.95 -9.13
C GLU A 92 4.68 -18.30 -7.66
N VAL A 93 3.63 -17.69 -7.10
CA VAL A 93 2.95 -18.27 -5.96
C VAL A 93 2.28 -19.50 -6.55
N ALA A 94 2.92 -20.65 -6.40
CA ALA A 94 2.23 -21.90 -6.66
C ALA A 94 0.90 -21.78 -5.89
N PRO A 95 -0.27 -21.95 -6.56
CA PRO A 95 -1.49 -22.14 -5.79
C PRO A 95 -1.15 -23.25 -4.80
N PRO A 96 -1.46 -23.09 -3.49
CA PRO A 96 -1.12 -24.09 -2.51
C PRO A 96 -1.60 -25.42 -3.08
N PRO A 97 -0.84 -26.52 -2.90
CA PRO A 97 -1.22 -27.81 -3.46
C PRO A 97 -2.65 -28.24 -3.10
N ASN A 98 -3.25 -27.58 -2.09
CA ASN A 98 -4.65 -27.67 -1.65
C ASN A 98 -5.50 -26.40 -1.93
N ALA A 99 -5.27 -25.67 -3.02
CA ALA A 99 -6.14 -24.58 -3.48
C ALA A 99 -7.60 -24.95 -3.89
N PRO A 100 -8.07 -26.22 -3.97
CA PRO A 100 -9.43 -26.48 -4.47
C PRO A 100 -10.52 -26.33 -3.39
N LYS A 101 -10.28 -25.62 -2.28
CA LYS A 101 -11.33 -25.36 -1.27
C LYS A 101 -12.35 -24.29 -1.71
N VAL A 102 -12.18 -23.67 -2.88
CA VAL A 102 -13.15 -22.73 -3.45
C VAL A 102 -14.33 -23.48 -4.05
N LYS A 103 -15.57 -23.15 -3.62
CA LYS A 103 -16.78 -23.75 -4.21
C LYS A 103 -17.08 -23.07 -5.55
N LEU A 104 -17.16 -23.87 -6.62
CA LEU A 104 -17.66 -23.41 -7.92
C LEU A 104 -19.18 -23.58 -7.99
N VAL A 105 -19.88 -22.56 -8.48
CA VAL A 105 -21.33 -22.58 -8.62
C VAL A 105 -21.75 -21.96 -9.95
N ASN A 106 -22.81 -22.54 -10.52
CA ASN A 106 -23.50 -22.00 -11.69
C ASN A 106 -24.62 -21.03 -11.25
N ASP A 107 -25.12 -20.21 -12.19
CA ASP A 107 -26.06 -19.09 -11.97
C ASP A 107 -27.30 -19.39 -11.08
N PRO A 108 -27.95 -20.57 -11.10
CA PRO A 108 -29.19 -20.80 -10.35
C PRO A 108 -29.12 -20.58 -8.82
N GLU A 109 -27.95 -20.79 -8.19
CA GLU A 109 -27.75 -20.60 -6.74
C GLU A 109 -27.33 -19.16 -6.36
N VAL A 110 -27.00 -18.33 -7.35
CA VAL A 110 -26.29 -17.06 -7.16
C VAL A 110 -27.08 -16.08 -6.29
N LYS A 111 -28.40 -15.99 -6.46
CA LYS A 111 -29.23 -15.07 -5.66
C LYS A 111 -29.15 -15.36 -4.16
N VAL A 112 -29.17 -16.65 -3.77
CA VAL A 112 -29.08 -17.07 -2.37
C VAL A 112 -27.69 -16.78 -1.83
N LEU A 113 -26.65 -17.09 -2.60
CA LEU A 113 -25.26 -16.85 -2.23
C LEU A 113 -24.96 -15.36 -2.03
N LEU A 114 -25.38 -14.50 -2.96
CA LEU A 114 -25.22 -13.05 -2.82
C LEU A 114 -25.89 -12.53 -1.55
N THR A 115 -27.11 -13.02 -1.26
CA THR A 115 -27.87 -12.63 -0.08
C THR A 115 -27.19 -13.07 1.22
N ASN A 116 -26.60 -14.26 1.27
CA ASN A 116 -26.00 -14.84 2.47
C ASN A 116 -24.50 -14.53 2.64
N SER A 117 -23.84 -14.02 1.60
CA SER A 117 -22.42 -13.65 1.64
C SER A 117 -22.13 -12.52 2.63
N SER A 118 -20.89 -12.50 3.14
CA SER A 118 -20.34 -11.37 3.88
C SER A 118 -19.81 -10.31 2.91
N ILE A 119 -19.06 -10.73 1.89
CA ILE A 119 -18.40 -9.88 0.88
C ILE A 119 -18.76 -10.38 -0.52
N ILE A 120 -19.03 -9.45 -1.44
CA ILE A 120 -19.20 -9.73 -2.86
C ILE A 120 -18.09 -9.00 -3.63
N LEU A 121 -17.17 -9.74 -4.22
CA LEU A 121 -16.11 -9.21 -5.08
C LEU A 121 -16.62 -9.13 -6.51
N LEU A 122 -16.75 -7.91 -7.03
CA LEU A 122 -17.22 -7.64 -8.38
C LEU A 122 -16.03 -7.54 -9.34
N THR A 123 -15.91 -8.50 -10.25
CA THR A 123 -14.84 -8.59 -11.27
C THR A 123 -15.07 -7.64 -12.45
N HIS A 124 -16.33 -7.35 -12.76
CA HIS A 124 -16.74 -6.40 -13.79
C HIS A 124 -17.68 -5.37 -13.18
N PHE A 125 -17.27 -4.10 -13.10
CA PHE A 125 -18.09 -3.06 -12.46
C PHE A 125 -19.50 -2.96 -13.05
N ARG A 126 -19.67 -3.24 -14.35
CA ARG A 126 -20.97 -3.20 -15.04
C ARG A 126 -22.01 -4.15 -14.45
N ASP A 127 -21.58 -5.22 -13.78
CA ASP A 127 -22.49 -6.16 -13.14
C ASP A 127 -23.24 -5.55 -11.94
N ILE A 128 -22.84 -4.36 -11.48
CA ILE A 128 -23.59 -3.59 -10.47
C ILE A 128 -25.04 -3.29 -10.91
N PHE A 129 -25.31 -3.26 -12.21
CA PHE A 129 -26.65 -3.01 -12.76
C PHE A 129 -27.55 -4.25 -12.74
N ASN A 130 -27.01 -5.43 -12.41
CA ASN A 130 -27.83 -6.61 -12.16
C ASN A 130 -28.63 -6.42 -10.86
N LEU A 131 -29.95 -6.56 -10.92
CA LEU A 131 -30.83 -6.32 -9.76
C LEU A 131 -30.52 -7.22 -8.55
N ASN A 132 -30.04 -8.45 -8.76
CA ASN A 132 -29.66 -9.34 -7.66
C ASN A 132 -28.36 -8.89 -6.99
N VAL A 133 -27.43 -8.34 -7.75
CA VAL A 133 -26.19 -7.75 -7.24
C VAL A 133 -26.49 -6.44 -6.52
N LEU A 134 -27.23 -5.52 -7.16
CA LEU A 134 -27.56 -4.19 -6.64
C LEU A 134 -28.26 -4.22 -5.28
N LYS A 135 -29.16 -5.19 -5.05
CA LYS A 135 -29.83 -5.41 -3.75
C LYS A 135 -28.85 -5.63 -2.60
N ASN A 136 -27.63 -6.08 -2.90
CA ASN A 136 -26.57 -6.36 -1.94
C ASN A 136 -25.47 -5.28 -1.96
N ILE A 137 -25.73 -4.07 -2.45
CA ILE A 137 -24.73 -2.99 -2.63
C ILE A 137 -23.88 -2.70 -1.38
N GLY A 138 -24.45 -2.84 -0.18
CA GLY A 138 -23.73 -2.67 1.09
C GLY A 138 -22.57 -3.66 1.27
N LYS A 139 -22.57 -4.78 0.54
CA LYS A 139 -21.59 -5.87 0.64
C LYS A 139 -20.56 -5.90 -0.50
N ILE A 140 -20.76 -5.10 -1.54
CA ILE A 140 -19.98 -5.15 -2.77
C ILE A 140 -18.64 -4.46 -2.58
N GLU A 141 -17.56 -5.15 -2.91
CA GLU A 141 -16.23 -4.59 -3.11
C GLU A 141 -15.83 -4.78 -4.58
N ILE A 142 -15.16 -3.79 -5.17
CA ILE A 142 -14.85 -3.78 -6.61
C ILE A 142 -13.40 -4.24 -6.80
N VAL A 143 -13.23 -5.36 -7.52
CA VAL A 143 -11.93 -5.94 -7.90
C VAL A 143 -11.72 -5.96 -9.42
N ASP A 144 -12.51 -5.16 -10.14
CA ASP A 144 -12.35 -4.90 -11.57
C ASP A 144 -11.06 -4.09 -11.81
N PRO A 145 -10.03 -4.68 -12.46
CA PRO A 145 -8.74 -4.03 -12.67
C PRO A 145 -8.85 -2.81 -13.58
N TYR A 146 -9.94 -2.68 -14.34
CA TYR A 146 -10.20 -1.59 -15.26
C TYR A 146 -11.23 -0.58 -14.76
N PHE A 147 -11.76 -0.71 -13.53
CA PHE A 147 -12.76 0.21 -13.02
C PHE A 147 -12.22 1.63 -12.81
N PHE A 148 -11.52 1.92 -11.71
CA PHE A 148 -11.07 3.27 -11.40
C PHE A 148 -9.87 3.29 -10.44
N SER A 149 -8.77 3.90 -10.89
CA SER A 149 -7.64 4.32 -10.05
C SER A 149 -7.16 3.20 -9.11
N TYR A 150 -7.03 3.48 -7.81
CA TYR A 150 -6.54 2.52 -6.81
C TYR A 150 -7.64 1.64 -6.19
N VAL A 151 -8.88 1.69 -6.69
CA VAL A 151 -10.01 1.00 -6.03
C VAL A 151 -9.77 -0.50 -5.95
N GLU A 152 -9.36 -1.12 -7.05
CA GLU A 152 -9.10 -2.57 -7.10
C GLU A 152 -7.94 -2.96 -6.17
N SER A 153 -6.79 -2.28 -6.26
CA SER A 153 -5.61 -2.64 -5.48
C SER A 153 -5.80 -2.45 -3.98
N ILE A 154 -6.49 -1.38 -3.54
CA ILE A 154 -6.83 -1.16 -2.13
C ILE A 154 -7.89 -2.17 -1.64
N THR A 155 -8.83 -2.58 -2.50
CA THR A 155 -9.81 -3.61 -2.15
C THR A 155 -9.10 -4.92 -1.84
N TRP A 156 -8.20 -5.35 -2.73
CA TRP A 156 -7.41 -6.56 -2.53
C TRP A 156 -6.54 -6.52 -1.28
N GLN A 157 -5.74 -5.46 -1.11
CA GLN A 157 -4.88 -5.30 0.07
C GLN A 157 -5.65 -5.46 1.39
N ASN A 158 -6.88 -4.93 1.43
CA ASN A 158 -7.68 -4.92 2.65
C ASN A 158 -8.58 -6.15 2.79
N LEU A 159 -8.64 -7.04 1.80
CA LEU A 159 -9.62 -8.13 1.73
C LEU A 159 -9.55 -9.03 2.95
N PHE A 160 -8.36 -9.54 3.26
CA PHE A 160 -8.16 -10.44 4.40
C PHE A 160 -8.63 -9.82 5.71
N PHE A 161 -8.17 -8.60 6.00
CA PHE A 161 -8.55 -7.89 7.22
C PHE A 161 -10.04 -7.57 7.29
N ASN A 162 -10.68 -7.25 6.17
CA ASN A 162 -12.13 -6.98 6.14
C ASN A 162 -12.97 -8.24 6.32
N ALA A 163 -12.42 -9.43 6.03
CA ALA A 163 -13.07 -10.72 6.24
C ALA A 163 -12.92 -11.25 7.69
N MET A 164 -12.13 -10.58 8.54
CA MET A 164 -11.87 -11.01 9.91
C MET A 164 -13.02 -10.70 10.88
N SER A 165 -13.07 -11.48 11.96
CA SER A 165 -13.90 -11.20 13.13
C SER A 165 -13.42 -9.96 13.90
N SER A 166 -14.29 -9.42 14.75
CA SER A 166 -13.92 -8.32 15.63
C SER A 166 -12.75 -8.67 16.55
N ASP A 167 -12.69 -9.90 17.05
CA ASP A 167 -11.64 -10.35 17.98
C ASP A 167 -10.29 -10.45 17.27
N GLN A 168 -10.26 -10.98 16.04
CA GLN A 168 -9.05 -10.98 15.20
C GLN A 168 -8.56 -9.56 14.90
N VAL A 169 -9.48 -8.63 14.58
CA VAL A 169 -9.14 -7.23 14.37
C VAL A 169 -8.57 -6.58 15.64
N THR A 170 -9.15 -6.85 16.79
CA THR A 170 -8.65 -6.37 18.09
C THR A 170 -7.27 -6.94 18.38
N TYR A 171 -7.06 -8.24 18.15
CA TYR A 171 -5.77 -8.91 18.31
C TYR A 171 -4.65 -8.19 17.53
N TYR A 172 -4.83 -7.90 16.24
CA TYR A 172 -3.80 -7.23 15.45
C TYR A 172 -3.50 -5.80 15.91
N ARG A 173 -4.49 -5.10 16.47
CA ARG A 173 -4.29 -3.76 17.05
C ARG A 173 -3.51 -3.83 18.36
N GLU A 174 -3.88 -4.75 19.24
CA GLU A 174 -3.17 -4.97 20.52
C GLU A 174 -1.73 -5.46 20.28
N PHE A 175 -1.55 -6.37 19.32
CA PHE A 175 -0.25 -6.81 18.83
C PHE A 175 0.61 -5.62 18.35
N SER A 176 0.05 -4.77 17.49
CA SER A 176 0.78 -3.60 16.97
C SER A 176 1.12 -2.62 18.09
N LEU A 177 0.22 -2.43 19.06
CA LEU A 177 0.47 -1.58 20.22
C LEU A 177 1.57 -2.14 21.12
N ALA A 178 1.61 -3.45 21.33
CA ALA A 178 2.67 -4.09 22.11
C ALA A 178 4.04 -3.89 21.45
N ASN A 179 4.14 -4.13 20.14
CA ASN A 179 5.37 -3.93 19.38
C ASN A 179 5.79 -2.46 19.35
N PHE A 180 4.83 -1.53 19.20
CA PHE A 180 5.11 -0.09 19.27
C PHE A 180 5.68 0.31 20.63
N LYS A 181 5.12 -0.21 21.73
CA LYS A 181 5.63 0.05 23.08
C LYS A 181 7.04 -0.50 23.28
N GLN A 182 7.34 -1.69 22.73
CA GLN A 182 8.69 -2.25 22.79
C GLN A 182 9.68 -1.41 22.01
N MET A 183 9.36 -1.10 20.75
CA MET A 183 10.17 -0.21 19.91
C MET A 183 10.43 1.14 20.59
N SER A 184 9.41 1.73 21.21
CA SER A 184 9.54 3.04 21.85
C SER A 184 10.54 3.01 23.01
N LYS A 185 10.65 1.88 23.73
CA LYS A 185 11.67 1.68 24.76
C LYS A 185 13.06 1.49 24.15
N ASP A 186 13.16 0.68 23.10
CA ASP A 186 14.43 0.34 22.47
C ASP A 186 15.07 1.56 21.78
N LEU A 187 14.28 2.35 21.07
CA LEU A 187 14.76 3.55 20.38
C LEU A 187 14.97 4.72 21.34
N GLY A 188 14.05 4.91 22.30
CA GLY A 188 14.03 6.07 23.18
C GLY A 188 13.91 7.41 22.42
N THR A 189 14.17 8.51 23.12
CA THR A 189 14.25 9.83 22.49
C THR A 189 15.63 10.04 21.87
N LYS A 190 15.66 10.60 20.66
CA LYS A 190 16.84 10.93 19.87
C LYS A 190 16.95 12.43 19.64
N ASN A 191 18.15 12.93 19.33
CA ASN A 191 18.31 14.34 18.99
C ASN A 191 17.92 14.56 17.53
N SER A 192 18.42 13.69 16.64
CA SER A 192 18.25 13.81 15.20
C SER A 192 17.63 12.55 14.56
N ALA A 193 16.80 12.74 13.55
CA ALA A 193 16.31 11.67 12.68
C ALA A 193 16.47 12.05 11.22
N VAL A 194 16.69 11.08 10.34
CA VAL A 194 16.73 11.29 8.89
C VAL A 194 15.74 10.36 8.18
N CYS A 195 14.94 10.94 7.29
CA CYS A 195 14.03 10.25 6.39
C CYS A 195 14.68 10.10 5.01
N PHE A 196 15.09 8.89 4.67
CA PHE A 196 15.60 8.53 3.34
C PHE A 196 14.47 8.11 2.41
N VAL A 197 14.14 8.99 1.48
CA VAL A 197 13.15 8.73 0.42
C VAL A 197 13.83 8.44 -0.92
N THR A 198 13.04 8.19 -1.97
CA THR A 198 13.52 7.54 -3.21
C THR A 198 13.67 8.45 -4.42
N GLY A 199 13.71 9.78 -4.26
CA GLY A 199 13.85 10.70 -5.40
C GLY A 199 15.24 10.64 -6.05
N PRO A 200 15.46 11.26 -7.22
CA PRO A 200 16.73 11.16 -7.95
C PRO A 200 17.95 11.62 -7.15
N SER A 201 17.83 12.65 -6.31
CA SER A 201 18.91 13.11 -5.44
C SER A 201 19.31 12.08 -4.38
N PHE A 202 18.57 10.99 -4.20
CA PHE A 202 18.99 9.88 -3.36
C PHE A 202 20.35 9.31 -3.79
N ASP A 203 20.63 9.25 -5.10
CA ASP A 203 21.89 8.68 -5.63
C ASP A 203 23.14 9.52 -5.31
N THR A 204 22.98 10.70 -4.68
CA THR A 204 24.10 11.54 -4.23
C THR A 204 24.52 11.27 -2.79
N TYR A 205 23.97 10.24 -2.12
CA TYR A 205 24.19 9.94 -0.71
C TYR A 205 25.67 9.90 -0.27
N LYS A 206 26.60 9.51 -1.14
CA LYS A 206 28.04 9.47 -0.84
C LYS A 206 28.71 10.84 -0.70
N GLN A 207 27.99 11.92 -1.01
CA GLN A 207 28.48 13.31 -0.89
C GLN A 207 28.22 13.90 0.50
N TYR A 208 27.60 13.14 1.41
CA TYR A 208 27.13 13.63 2.70
C TYR A 208 27.51 12.64 3.80
N ASP A 209 27.94 13.13 4.97
CA ASP A 209 28.01 12.28 6.16
C ASP A 209 26.59 12.05 6.71
N LEU A 210 26.02 10.91 6.33
CA LEU A 210 24.68 10.46 6.75
C LEU A 210 24.74 9.45 7.90
N SER A 211 25.93 9.09 8.36
CA SER A 211 26.13 8.07 9.40
C SER A 211 25.83 8.60 10.80
N SER A 212 26.01 9.91 10.99
CA SER A 212 25.91 10.64 12.26
C SER A 212 24.49 10.83 12.81
N PHE A 213 23.45 10.51 12.05
CA PHE A 213 22.06 10.59 12.52
C PHE A 213 21.72 9.51 13.54
N ASP A 214 21.05 9.90 14.64
CA ASP A 214 20.67 8.99 15.74
C ASP A 214 19.55 8.00 15.36
N LEU A 215 18.69 8.40 14.41
CA LEU A 215 17.59 7.58 13.90
C LEU A 215 17.52 7.64 12.37
N LYS A 216 17.50 6.48 11.74
CA LYS A 216 17.50 6.32 10.28
C LYS A 216 16.22 5.64 9.84
N ILE A 217 15.38 6.39 9.12
CA ILE A 217 14.10 5.90 8.60
C ILE A 217 14.20 5.76 7.09
N ILE A 218 14.03 4.54 6.58
CA ILE A 218 13.98 4.24 5.14
C ILE A 218 12.54 3.91 4.72
N CYS A 219 12.30 3.90 3.41
CA CYS A 219 10.99 3.54 2.90
C CYS A 219 11.00 2.74 1.61
N ASN A 220 9.90 2.01 1.36
CA ASN A 220 9.63 1.32 0.11
C ASN A 220 10.88 0.57 -0.39
N SER A 221 11.21 0.72 -1.67
CA SER A 221 12.30 0.04 -2.37
C SER A 221 13.72 0.51 -2.02
N VAL A 222 13.93 1.40 -1.03
CA VAL A 222 15.28 1.66 -0.48
C VAL A 222 15.93 0.36 0.02
N VAL A 223 15.13 -0.62 0.47
CA VAL A 223 15.61 -1.96 0.86
C VAL A 223 16.42 -2.68 -0.23
N LYS A 224 16.27 -2.28 -1.50
CA LYS A 224 17.06 -2.83 -2.61
C LYS A 224 18.52 -2.37 -2.59
N ASN A 225 18.81 -1.18 -2.04
CA ASN A 225 20.14 -0.58 -2.10
C ASN A 225 20.96 -0.95 -0.86
N GLU A 226 21.55 -2.15 -0.89
CA GLU A 226 22.41 -2.66 0.18
C GLU A 226 23.68 -1.81 0.39
N GLU A 227 24.26 -1.28 -0.68
CA GLU A 227 25.44 -0.41 -0.60
C GLU A 227 25.16 0.86 0.19
N PHE A 228 24.01 1.50 -0.07
CA PHE A 228 23.55 2.65 0.71
C PHE A 228 23.35 2.27 2.18
N LEU A 229 22.67 1.15 2.46
CA LEU A 229 22.40 0.72 3.83
C LEU A 229 23.70 0.40 4.58
N GLU A 230 24.70 -0.16 3.92
CA GLU A 230 26.04 -0.35 4.49
C GLU A 230 26.74 0.97 4.75
N TYR A 231 26.66 1.93 3.82
CA TYR A 231 27.24 3.26 3.95
C TYR A 231 26.69 4.02 5.15
N VAL A 232 25.37 3.98 5.39
CA VAL A 232 24.75 4.67 6.54
C VAL A 232 24.75 3.84 7.82
N GLY A 233 25.29 2.62 7.80
CA GLY A 233 25.34 1.76 8.99
C GLY A 233 24.01 1.10 9.37
N GLY A 234 23.08 0.94 8.42
CA GLY A 234 21.79 0.29 8.59
C GLY A 234 20.60 1.24 8.66
N ALA A 235 19.45 0.70 9.04
CA ALA A 235 18.23 1.46 9.25
C ALA A 235 17.56 1.01 10.55
N ASP A 236 16.89 1.93 11.23
CA ASP A 236 16.16 1.64 12.47
C ASP A 236 14.67 1.38 12.20
N ILE A 237 14.12 2.10 11.21
CA ILE A 237 12.71 2.00 10.82
C ILE A 237 12.58 1.85 9.30
N LEU A 238 11.75 0.90 8.87
CA LEU A 238 11.30 0.74 7.50
C LEU A 238 9.79 1.04 7.40
N ALA A 239 9.41 1.98 6.54
CA ALA A 239 8.01 2.35 6.31
C ALA A 239 7.56 2.05 4.87
N PHE A 240 6.46 1.33 4.69
CA PHE A 240 5.85 1.10 3.37
C PHE A 240 4.35 0.87 3.45
N ALA A 241 3.60 1.31 2.44
CA ALA A 241 2.13 1.29 2.48
C ALA A 241 1.40 1.11 1.14
N ASP A 242 2.13 1.08 0.02
CA ASP A 242 1.50 1.00 -1.30
C ASP A 242 0.91 -0.40 -1.60
N PRO A 243 -0.38 -0.50 -1.99
CA PRO A 243 -1.06 -1.76 -2.29
C PRO A 243 -0.47 -2.51 -3.49
N VAL A 244 0.03 -1.78 -4.49
CA VAL A 244 0.52 -2.34 -5.75
C VAL A 244 1.95 -2.84 -5.59
N PHE A 245 2.80 -2.03 -4.95
CA PHE A 245 4.24 -2.27 -4.92
C PHE A 245 4.71 -3.17 -3.78
N HIS A 246 3.94 -3.32 -2.70
CA HIS A 246 4.38 -4.07 -1.51
C HIS A 246 3.52 -5.28 -1.21
N PHE A 247 2.20 -5.12 -1.30
CA PHE A 247 1.23 -6.13 -0.87
C PHE A 247 0.60 -6.91 -2.03
N GLY A 248 0.89 -6.52 -3.27
CA GLY A 248 0.35 -7.17 -4.47
C GLY A 248 1.01 -8.52 -4.79
N PRO A 249 0.39 -9.31 -5.68
CA PRO A 249 0.91 -10.62 -6.12
C PRO A 249 1.90 -10.52 -7.30
N SER A 250 2.20 -9.31 -7.80
CA SER A 250 3.11 -9.12 -8.92
C SER A 250 4.54 -9.56 -8.60
N LYS A 251 5.34 -9.87 -9.63
CA LYS A 251 6.78 -10.16 -9.45
C LYS A 251 7.53 -8.99 -8.81
N TYR A 252 7.17 -7.75 -9.15
CA TYR A 252 7.71 -6.56 -8.46
C TYR A 252 7.52 -6.66 -6.95
N ALA A 253 6.28 -6.88 -6.51
CA ALA A 253 5.94 -6.90 -5.10
C ALA A 253 6.57 -8.09 -4.37
N ALA A 254 6.70 -9.24 -5.03
CA ALA A 254 7.44 -10.39 -4.51
C ALA A 254 8.92 -10.07 -4.29
N SER A 255 9.61 -9.49 -5.28
CA SER A 255 11.02 -9.08 -5.13
C SER A 255 11.22 -8.02 -4.05
N PHE A 256 10.26 -7.11 -3.89
CA PHE A 256 10.27 -6.16 -2.77
C PHE A 256 10.22 -6.90 -1.42
N ARG A 257 9.28 -7.84 -1.24
CA ARG A 257 9.12 -8.56 0.04
C ARG A 257 10.35 -9.41 0.37
N GLU A 258 10.92 -10.10 -0.62
CA GLU A 258 12.16 -10.87 -0.46
C GLU A 258 13.30 -9.98 0.08
N GLN A 259 13.51 -8.81 -0.55
CA GLN A 259 14.54 -7.88 -0.09
C GLN A 259 14.20 -7.26 1.27
N MET A 260 12.94 -6.93 1.51
CA MET A 260 12.48 -6.44 2.81
C MET A 260 12.82 -7.44 3.93
N VAL A 261 12.51 -8.74 3.76
CA VAL A 261 12.84 -9.78 4.76
C VAL A 261 14.35 -9.83 5.00
N LYS A 262 15.17 -9.79 3.94
CA LYS A 262 16.63 -9.78 4.05
C LYS A 262 17.13 -8.58 4.87
N ILE A 263 16.64 -7.38 4.59
CA ILE A 263 17.05 -6.15 5.27
C ILE A 263 16.58 -6.11 6.72
N VAL A 264 15.32 -6.46 6.98
CA VAL A 264 14.76 -6.52 8.34
C VAL A 264 15.54 -7.51 9.19
N LYS A 265 15.88 -8.69 8.64
CA LYS A 265 16.71 -9.67 9.34
C LYS A 265 18.14 -9.20 9.57
N LYS A 266 18.76 -8.49 8.62
CA LYS A 266 20.15 -8.00 8.72
C LYS A 266 20.27 -6.89 9.77
N TYR A 267 19.37 -5.92 9.75
CA TYR A 267 19.49 -4.70 10.56
C TYR A 267 18.52 -4.65 11.75
N HIS A 268 17.62 -5.63 11.90
CA HIS A 268 16.60 -5.67 12.96
C HIS A 268 15.76 -4.40 13.02
N CYS A 269 15.44 -3.82 11.85
CA CYS A 269 14.67 -2.59 11.78
C CYS A 269 13.17 -2.85 12.05
N TYR A 270 12.55 -1.90 12.75
CA TYR A 270 11.11 -1.90 12.99
C TYR A 270 10.34 -1.53 11.72
N VAL A 271 9.25 -2.23 11.45
CA VAL A 271 8.51 -2.11 10.19
C VAL A 271 7.12 -1.54 10.42
N PHE A 272 6.79 -0.44 9.73
CA PHE A 272 5.47 0.18 9.77
C PHE A 272 4.69 -0.03 8.47
N VAL A 273 3.49 -0.57 8.62
CA VAL A 273 2.54 -0.84 7.54
C VAL A 273 1.13 -0.40 7.92
N PRO A 274 0.21 -0.19 6.95
CA PRO A 274 -1.20 -0.04 7.26
C PRO A 274 -1.72 -1.26 8.04
N ILE A 275 -2.47 -1.05 9.12
CA ILE A 275 -2.99 -2.15 9.97
C ILE A 275 -3.77 -3.19 9.17
N LYS A 276 -4.44 -2.78 8.09
CA LYS A 276 -5.21 -3.66 7.22
C LYS A 276 -4.36 -4.60 6.38
N ALA A 277 -3.11 -4.25 6.12
CA ALA A 277 -2.16 -5.07 5.38
C ALA A 277 -1.29 -5.94 6.32
N LEU A 278 -1.27 -5.63 7.63
CA LEU A 278 -0.45 -6.33 8.61
C LEU A 278 -0.69 -7.85 8.63
N PRO A 279 -1.93 -8.37 8.66
CA PRO A 279 -2.12 -9.82 8.72
C PRO A 279 -1.59 -10.56 7.50
N LEU A 280 -1.66 -9.93 6.33
CA LEU A 280 -1.15 -10.49 5.08
C LEU A 280 0.39 -10.56 5.12
N ILE A 281 1.05 -9.46 5.47
CA ILE A 281 2.53 -9.43 5.46
C ILE A 281 3.13 -10.34 6.54
N LEU A 282 2.47 -10.50 7.69
CA LEU A 282 2.94 -11.38 8.76
C LEU A 282 3.05 -12.85 8.34
N LYS A 283 2.34 -13.29 7.28
CA LYS A 283 2.48 -14.64 6.72
C LYS A 283 3.82 -14.86 6.00
N GLU A 284 4.48 -13.78 5.58
CA GLU A 284 5.71 -13.83 4.79
C GLU A 284 6.98 -13.67 5.64
N VAL A 285 6.85 -13.32 6.92
CA VAL A 285 7.98 -12.86 7.78
C VAL A 285 8.13 -13.69 9.05
N ALA A 286 7.94 -15.00 8.95
CA ALA A 286 7.98 -15.92 10.09
C ALA A 286 9.23 -15.71 10.97
N GLY A 287 9.02 -15.49 12.27
CA GLY A 287 10.07 -15.23 13.26
C GLY A 287 10.49 -13.76 13.40
N LEU A 288 9.99 -12.85 12.55
CA LEU A 288 10.27 -11.41 12.60
C LEU A 288 9.04 -10.60 13.02
N GLU A 289 7.95 -11.24 13.42
CA GLU A 289 6.65 -10.60 13.62
C GLU A 289 6.70 -9.47 14.67
N HIS A 290 7.51 -9.64 15.71
CA HIS A 290 7.73 -8.66 16.79
C HIS A 290 8.31 -7.32 16.31
N LEU A 291 8.88 -7.26 15.10
CA LEU A 291 9.37 -6.03 14.49
C LEU A 291 8.29 -5.28 13.70
N PHE A 292 7.13 -5.89 13.43
CA PHE A 292 6.09 -5.31 12.58
C PHE A 292 5.01 -4.60 13.40
N ILE A 293 4.66 -3.40 12.98
CA ILE A 293 3.68 -2.53 13.62
C ILE A 293 2.66 -2.08 12.57
N GLY A 294 1.40 -2.47 12.77
CA GLY A 294 0.28 -1.98 11.98
C GLY A 294 -0.24 -0.66 12.53
N ILE A 295 -0.48 0.31 11.65
CA ILE A 295 -0.98 1.64 12.04
C ILE A 295 -2.35 1.92 11.42
N ASP A 296 -3.27 2.48 12.22
CA ASP A 296 -4.59 2.86 11.74
C ASP A 296 -4.51 4.16 10.92
N TYR A 297 -5.18 4.18 9.76
CA TYR A 297 -5.25 5.35 8.89
C TYR A 297 -6.57 6.09 9.12
N VAL A 298 -6.51 7.36 9.52
CA VAL A 298 -7.67 8.22 9.78
C VAL A 298 -7.79 9.32 8.71
N LYS A 299 -9.00 9.82 8.48
CA LYS A 299 -9.25 10.80 7.40
C LYS A 299 -8.95 12.25 7.79
N LYS A 300 -8.94 12.58 9.07
CA LYS A 300 -8.91 13.96 9.57
C LYS A 300 -7.95 14.08 10.74
N GLY A 301 -7.30 15.24 10.83
CA GLY A 301 -6.35 15.57 11.89
C GLY A 301 -5.01 14.88 11.69
N PHE A 302 -3.92 15.64 11.79
CA PHE A 302 -2.59 15.05 11.93
C PHE A 302 -2.42 14.51 13.34
N ASN A 303 -1.64 13.44 13.46
CA ASN A 303 -1.27 12.82 14.72
C ASN A 303 0.15 12.28 14.59
N PHE A 304 0.95 12.44 15.64
CA PHE A 304 2.17 11.66 15.82
C PHE A 304 1.79 10.45 16.69
N PRO A 305 2.02 9.21 16.22
CA PRO A 305 1.51 8.03 16.90
C PRO A 305 2.07 7.91 18.32
N SER A 306 1.23 7.45 19.24
CA SER A 306 1.59 7.19 20.64
C SER A 306 0.99 5.86 21.11
N ALA A 307 1.32 5.46 22.34
CA ALA A 307 0.75 4.26 22.94
C ALA A 307 -0.77 4.36 23.19
N GLU A 308 -1.31 5.58 23.27
CA GLU A 308 -2.73 5.87 23.45
C GLU A 308 -3.46 6.02 22.11
N ASN A 309 -2.74 6.43 21.06
CA ASN A 309 -3.29 6.65 19.74
C ASN A 309 -2.31 6.24 18.63
N LEU A 310 -2.37 4.97 18.24
CA LEU A 310 -1.57 4.40 17.16
C LEU A 310 -2.24 4.62 15.79
N SER A 311 -2.50 5.88 15.45
CA SER A 311 -3.08 6.27 14.17
C SER A 311 -2.38 7.45 13.51
N ILE A 312 -2.49 7.57 12.19
CA ILE A 312 -1.98 8.69 11.39
C ILE A 312 -2.99 9.13 10.34
N LYS A 313 -2.86 10.37 9.87
CA LYS A 313 -3.69 10.90 8.78
C LYS A 313 -3.34 10.21 7.46
N ASP A 314 -4.34 9.71 6.75
CA ASP A 314 -4.14 9.18 5.40
C ASP A 314 -3.99 10.32 4.39
N ASN A 315 -2.74 10.56 4.00
CA ASN A 315 -2.31 11.57 3.05
C ASN A 315 -1.90 10.97 1.69
N GLY A 316 -2.01 9.65 1.51
CA GLY A 316 -1.71 8.97 0.25
C GLY A 316 -0.23 8.94 -0.18
N ASN A 317 0.70 9.30 0.71
CA ASN A 317 2.14 9.22 0.47
C ASN A 317 2.90 8.74 1.71
N VAL A 318 3.88 7.86 1.55
CA VAL A 318 4.62 7.25 2.68
C VAL A 318 5.41 8.27 3.50
N LEU A 319 5.97 9.31 2.89
CA LEU A 319 6.70 10.36 3.61
C LEU A 319 5.77 11.08 4.60
N THR A 320 4.56 11.45 4.14
CA THR A 320 3.58 12.20 4.95
C THR A 320 2.66 11.32 5.80
N ASN A 321 2.50 10.03 5.46
CA ASN A 321 1.73 9.08 6.26
C ASN A 321 2.55 8.51 7.43
N LEU A 322 3.80 8.12 7.16
CA LEU A 322 4.58 7.30 8.10
C LEU A 322 5.89 7.98 8.49
N MET A 323 6.75 8.32 7.53
CA MET A 323 8.13 8.70 7.86
C MET A 323 8.22 9.98 8.71
N LEU A 324 7.54 11.06 8.30
CA LEU A 324 7.53 12.31 9.05
C LEU A 324 6.82 12.19 10.40
N PRO A 325 5.63 11.56 10.50
CA PRO A 325 5.02 11.31 11.81
C PRO A 325 5.91 10.50 12.75
N LEU A 326 6.54 9.41 12.27
CA LEU A 326 7.38 8.54 13.09
C LEU A 326 8.69 9.21 13.53
N SER A 327 9.40 9.88 12.62
CA SER A 327 10.57 10.68 13.00
C SER A 327 10.22 11.75 14.04
N SER A 328 9.04 12.36 13.91
CA SER A 328 8.56 13.37 14.87
C SER A 328 8.17 12.78 16.24
N VAL A 329 7.94 11.47 16.36
CA VAL A 329 7.76 10.83 17.68
C VAL A 329 9.09 10.79 18.43
N PHE A 330 10.15 10.38 17.74
CA PHE A 330 11.41 10.00 18.39
C PHE A 330 12.48 11.09 18.38
N ALA A 331 12.42 12.08 17.48
CA ALA A 331 13.44 13.11 17.37
C ALA A 331 12.88 14.53 17.42
N THR A 332 13.75 15.49 17.74
CA THR A 332 13.44 16.93 17.73
C THR A 332 13.83 17.56 16.40
N SER A 333 15.00 17.21 15.86
CA SER A 333 15.46 17.66 14.54
C SER A 333 15.30 16.55 13.50
N ILE A 334 14.50 16.82 12.47
CA ILE A 334 14.15 15.85 11.43
C ILE A 334 14.71 16.32 10.09
N TYR A 335 15.50 15.46 9.46
CA TYR A 335 16.14 15.70 8.18
C TYR A 335 15.47 14.87 7.10
N ILE A 336 15.37 15.43 5.90
CA ILE A 336 14.76 14.78 4.75
C ILE A 336 15.80 14.69 3.64
N PHE A 337 16.01 13.48 3.12
CA PHE A 337 17.01 13.19 2.09
C PHE A 337 16.35 12.48 0.90
N GLY A 338 16.56 13.01 -0.31
CA GLY A 338 16.03 12.41 -1.54
C GLY A 338 14.59 12.85 -1.90
N ALA A 339 14.05 13.89 -1.28
CA ALA A 339 12.65 14.31 -1.47
C ALA A 339 12.51 15.33 -2.61
N ASP A 340 12.93 14.95 -3.81
CA ASP A 340 13.05 15.86 -4.95
C ASP A 340 11.72 16.49 -5.40
N GLY A 341 10.57 15.86 -5.15
CA GLY A 341 9.29 16.32 -5.67
C GLY A 341 9.11 16.02 -7.15
N ARG A 342 8.28 16.81 -7.84
CA ARG A 342 7.97 16.63 -9.27
C ARG A 342 8.31 17.89 -10.06
N ASN A 343 9.18 17.75 -11.06
CA ASN A 343 9.44 18.81 -12.03
C ASN A 343 8.28 18.91 -13.04
N LYS A 344 7.92 20.13 -13.46
CA LYS A 344 6.81 20.39 -14.40
C LYS A 344 6.95 19.64 -15.72
N SER A 345 8.17 19.34 -16.17
CA SER A 345 8.46 18.60 -17.41
C SER A 345 8.29 17.08 -17.29
N GLU A 346 8.07 16.53 -16.10
CA GLU A 346 8.00 15.08 -15.88
C GLU A 346 6.65 14.49 -16.28
N SER A 347 6.68 13.29 -16.88
CA SER A 347 5.48 12.58 -17.36
C SER A 347 4.96 11.50 -16.39
N TYR A 348 5.72 11.17 -15.34
CA TYR A 348 5.36 10.15 -14.36
C TYR A 348 5.03 10.77 -12.99
N PHE A 349 4.60 9.91 -12.06
CA PHE A 349 4.15 10.29 -10.71
C PHE A 349 5.29 10.88 -9.86
N TRP A 350 6.41 10.15 -9.80
CA TRP A 350 7.69 10.60 -9.26
C TRP A 350 8.79 10.07 -10.16
N ASN A 351 9.87 10.84 -10.34
CA ASN A 351 11.11 10.20 -10.73
C ASN A 351 11.71 9.52 -9.50
N HIS A 352 12.24 8.32 -9.70
CA HIS A 352 12.89 7.56 -8.65
C HIS A 352 14.37 7.39 -8.97
N SER A 353 15.19 7.28 -7.92
CA SER A 353 16.56 6.81 -8.05
C SER A 353 16.59 5.44 -8.73
N LYS A 354 17.58 5.25 -9.62
CA LYS A 354 17.76 3.97 -10.33
C LYS A 354 18.22 2.87 -9.37
N SER A 355 19.00 3.25 -8.36
CA SER A 355 19.52 2.30 -7.36
C SER A 355 18.42 1.84 -6.39
N ALA A 356 17.42 2.69 -6.13
CA ALA A 356 16.36 2.45 -5.16
C ALA A 356 15.02 2.00 -5.76
N GLN A 357 14.93 1.61 -7.04
CA GLN A 357 13.69 1.10 -7.66
C GLN A 357 13.92 -0.24 -8.40
N PHE A 358 12.94 -1.14 -8.37
CA PHE A 358 12.96 -2.38 -9.17
C PHE A 358 12.50 -2.12 -10.61
N GLY A 359 13.25 -1.28 -11.34
CA GLY A 359 12.88 -0.77 -12.66
C GLY A 359 12.47 -1.85 -13.66
N ASP A 360 13.22 -2.95 -13.73
CA ASP A 360 13.00 -4.05 -14.69
C ASP A 360 11.71 -4.85 -14.44
N LEU A 361 11.09 -4.68 -13.27
CA LEU A 361 9.85 -5.37 -12.88
C LEU A 361 8.61 -4.48 -12.95
N MET A 362 8.76 -3.20 -13.30
CA MET A 362 7.64 -2.24 -13.33
C MET A 362 6.49 -2.68 -14.22
N GLU A 363 6.79 -3.32 -15.35
CA GLU A 363 5.77 -3.83 -16.27
C GLU A 363 4.84 -4.84 -15.56
N THR A 364 5.37 -5.66 -14.67
CA THR A 364 4.56 -6.64 -13.92
C THR A 364 3.56 -5.95 -12.98
N ALA A 365 3.93 -4.81 -12.39
CA ALA A 365 3.03 -4.00 -11.59
C ALA A 365 1.95 -3.34 -12.46
N PHE A 366 2.32 -2.81 -13.64
CA PHE A 366 1.37 -2.20 -14.58
C PHE A 366 0.31 -3.19 -15.04
N GLN A 367 0.74 -4.39 -15.46
CA GLN A 367 -0.16 -5.42 -15.96
C GLN A 367 -1.04 -6.02 -14.85
N THR A 368 -0.54 -6.11 -13.61
CA THR A 368 -1.34 -6.63 -12.49
C THR A 368 -2.43 -5.65 -12.05
N HIS A 369 -2.15 -4.33 -12.06
CA HIS A 369 -3.04 -3.28 -11.53
C HIS A 369 -3.22 -2.10 -12.51
N PRO A 370 -3.81 -2.29 -13.69
CA PRO A 370 -3.78 -1.31 -14.78
C PRO A 370 -4.47 0.02 -14.47
N SER A 371 -5.63 0.01 -13.78
CA SER A 371 -6.36 1.25 -13.44
C SER A 371 -5.57 2.18 -12.51
N PHE A 372 -4.70 1.63 -11.65
CA PHE A 372 -3.87 2.41 -10.73
C PHE A 372 -2.96 3.39 -11.49
N PHE A 373 -2.42 2.96 -12.63
CA PHE A 373 -1.51 3.74 -13.46
C PHE A 373 -2.25 4.57 -14.51
N ARG A 374 -3.30 4.01 -15.11
CA ARG A 374 -4.07 4.64 -16.19
C ARG A 374 -4.88 5.85 -15.71
N ASP A 375 -5.52 5.76 -14.54
CA ASP A 375 -6.59 6.71 -14.15
C ASP A 375 -6.15 7.82 -13.18
N ARG A 376 -4.89 7.86 -12.73
CA ARG A 376 -4.42 8.90 -11.81
C ARG A 376 -4.08 10.21 -12.54
N VAL A 377 -4.55 11.34 -12.02
CA VAL A 377 -4.18 12.70 -12.47
C VAL A 377 -3.06 13.22 -11.57
N TYR A 378 -1.83 13.28 -12.12
CA TYR A 378 -0.63 13.49 -11.30
C TYR A 378 -0.42 14.93 -10.84
N THR A 379 -0.92 15.91 -11.59
CA THR A 379 -0.80 17.34 -11.21
C THR A 379 -1.62 17.65 -9.97
N GLU A 380 -2.91 17.31 -9.97
CA GLU A 380 -3.79 17.48 -8.79
C GLU A 380 -3.24 16.76 -7.56
N TYR A 381 -2.71 15.54 -7.76
CA TYR A 381 -2.08 14.79 -6.69
C TYR A 381 -0.83 15.50 -6.13
N TYR A 382 0.03 16.04 -7.00
CA TYR A 382 1.24 16.73 -6.58
C TYR A 382 0.93 18.02 -5.80
N ASP A 383 -0.04 18.80 -6.27
CA ASP A 383 -0.46 20.02 -5.58
C ASP A 383 -1.00 19.71 -4.17
N GLN A 384 -1.83 18.66 -4.07
CA GLN A 384 -2.30 18.18 -2.78
C GLN A 384 -1.16 17.67 -1.89
N HIS A 385 -0.17 16.98 -2.47
CA HIS A 385 1.00 16.51 -1.73
C HIS A 385 1.81 17.68 -1.15
N CYS A 386 2.12 18.69 -1.97
CA CYS A 386 2.84 19.90 -1.53
C CYS A 386 2.14 20.59 -0.36
N LYS A 387 0.82 20.82 -0.48
CA LYS A 387 0.01 21.38 0.60
C LYS A 387 0.07 20.52 1.87
N THR A 388 0.01 19.20 1.71
CA THR A 388 0.01 18.28 2.85
C THR A 388 1.36 18.25 3.56
N VAL A 389 2.48 18.35 2.83
CA VAL A 389 3.81 18.49 3.43
C VAL A 389 3.86 19.78 4.23
N GLU A 390 3.46 20.92 3.66
CA GLU A 390 3.43 22.21 4.37
C GLU A 390 2.62 22.15 5.68
N GLU A 391 1.38 21.66 5.61
CA GLU A 391 0.52 21.53 6.79
C GLU A 391 1.10 20.59 7.87
N LEU A 392 1.74 19.48 7.45
CA LEU A 392 2.34 18.51 8.37
C LEU A 392 3.59 19.06 9.05
N LEU A 393 4.45 19.76 8.30
CA LEU A 393 5.63 20.42 8.87
C LEU A 393 5.21 21.49 9.88
N GLN A 394 4.20 22.31 9.55
CA GLN A 394 3.67 23.31 10.49
C GLN A 394 3.11 22.64 11.76
N PHE A 395 2.31 21.57 11.59
CA PHE A 395 1.77 20.79 12.72
C PHE A 395 2.87 20.29 13.67
N GLY A 396 4.02 19.88 13.12
CA GLY A 396 5.18 19.47 13.89
C GLY A 396 5.92 20.63 14.56
N ARG A 397 6.12 21.75 13.86
CA ARG A 397 6.76 22.96 14.44
C ARG A 397 5.97 23.51 15.62
N ASP A 398 4.65 23.49 15.53
CA ASP A 398 3.75 23.85 16.65
C ASP A 398 3.91 22.92 17.87
N ARG A 399 4.62 21.80 17.72
CA ARG A 399 4.95 20.81 18.76
C ARG A 399 6.45 20.74 19.04
N GLY A 400 7.19 21.78 18.67
CA GLY A 400 8.63 21.90 18.95
C GLY A 400 9.51 21.01 18.09
N LYS A 401 9.04 20.59 16.90
CA LYS A 401 9.86 19.86 15.93
C LYS A 401 10.52 20.81 14.95
N ASP A 402 11.77 20.54 14.63
CA ASP A 402 12.51 21.23 13.58
C ASP A 402 12.68 20.31 12.38
N TYR A 403 12.57 20.88 11.19
CA TYR A 403 12.62 20.13 9.94
C TYR A 403 13.59 20.78 8.97
N HIS A 404 14.42 19.95 8.36
CA HIS A 404 15.45 20.35 7.41
C HIS A 404 15.41 19.47 6.16
N THR A 405 15.84 20.02 5.02
CA THR A 405 16.14 19.23 3.82
C THR A 405 17.64 19.23 3.55
N ILE A 406 18.19 18.05 3.23
CA ILE A 406 19.60 17.88 2.88
C ILE A 406 19.79 18.04 1.36
N THR A 407 18.88 17.47 0.56
CA THR A 407 18.94 17.55 -0.90
C THR A 407 17.97 18.58 -1.46
N PRO A 408 18.20 19.08 -2.69
CA PRO A 408 17.27 19.98 -3.37
C PRO A 408 15.87 19.35 -3.55
N SER A 409 14.84 20.20 -3.55
CA SER A 409 13.45 19.76 -3.72
C SER A 409 12.63 20.79 -4.50
N PHE A 410 11.74 20.28 -5.36
CA PHE A 410 10.67 21.02 -6.01
C PHE A 410 9.41 21.14 -5.14
N ILE A 411 9.38 20.53 -3.95
CA ILE A 411 8.31 20.69 -2.97
C ILE A 411 8.53 22.03 -2.26
N PRO A 412 7.65 23.04 -2.41
CA PRO A 412 7.92 24.40 -1.95
C PRO A 412 8.27 24.50 -0.45
N ALA A 413 7.57 23.73 0.39
CA ALA A 413 7.81 23.71 1.84
C ALA A 413 9.17 23.13 2.24
N LEU A 414 9.83 22.37 1.35
CA LEU A 414 11.18 21.83 1.58
C LEU A 414 12.27 22.77 1.07
N THR A 415 12.02 23.54 0.01
CA THR A 415 13.02 24.46 -0.56
C THR A 415 13.48 25.52 0.45
N GLY A 416 12.58 25.99 1.33
CA GLY A 416 12.87 27.04 2.31
C GLY A 416 13.59 26.59 3.59
N ILE A 417 13.85 25.29 3.76
CA ILE A 417 14.41 24.71 5.01
C ILE A 417 15.71 23.94 4.75
N LYS A 418 16.44 24.33 3.71
CA LYS A 418 17.71 23.71 3.34
C LYS A 418 18.75 23.97 4.43
N THR A 419 19.43 22.92 4.88
CA THR A 419 20.62 23.07 5.74
C THR A 419 21.88 23.10 4.86
N ASP A 420 22.80 24.00 5.19
CA ASP A 420 24.13 24.04 4.58
C ASP A 420 25.16 23.22 5.38
N ASP A 421 24.80 22.74 6.58
CA ASP A 421 25.73 22.21 7.59
C ASP A 421 26.25 20.80 7.29
N TYR A 422 25.61 20.07 6.39
CA TYR A 422 26.01 18.71 5.99
C TYR A 422 26.75 18.67 4.64
N ASN A 423 27.11 19.83 4.08
CA ASN A 423 27.98 19.89 2.91
C ASN A 423 29.44 19.80 3.36
N ARG A 424 30.03 18.60 3.30
CA ARG A 424 31.43 18.28 2.91
C ARG A 424 31.86 16.91 3.40
#